data_AF-A0A973P069-F1
#
_entry.id   AF-A0A973P069-F1
#
_cell.length_a   1.000
_cell.length_b   1.000
_cell.length_c   1.000
_cell.angle_alpha   90.00
_cell.angle_beta   90.00
_cell.angle_gamma   90.00
#
_symmetry.space_group_name_H-M   'P 1'
#
loop_
_entity.id
_entity.type
_entity.pdbx_description
1 polymer ?
#
loop_
_entity_poly.entity_id
_entity_poly.type
_entity_poly.pdbx_seq_one_letter_code
_entity_poly.pdbx_strand_id
1 'polypeptide(L)'
;TPPPTVTGVDRDHYALACLRLALFLPLANLLWLHRPKARHFAAIVGEHFPVPKEFLAEAVSVITAAQDPARPVAANSPVRIEPEPGGWPEMRADLVRSIQASATPDRDDRLFPGDIRQFSVGGLGLAYGAAGVLYALDVTGAGRFPQYEDWLLRHAKDPGDGARPGLWEGLHGAAFALDHLGYRTEALDIVEACLRDQWQRYPSDLAGGLSGIGLNLLHLAGRTGDGELRAAGLRAAEIVAERLQDPDTAPAVSGRDGFHAGLLRGHSGQALLLVRAFDTVGDPAFLDAAAEALRRDLRRCVLRDKGALHVDEGWRTLPYLDVGSIGIGLALDAYLAARPDDPDPQFRDAVPAIGVAARSPLYALPGLFSGRAGIVLYLAGRTPDRRHDPLLARQVRNLGWHALPYGGGTAFPGGGLMRLSMDLATGTAGVLLALGAALHDEPVRAPLLVPPTPVPTGAGTAETER
;
A
#
# COMPACT_ATOMS: atom_id res chain seq x y z
N THR A 1 21.25 -12.82 14.79
CA THR A 1 22.54 -13.49 14.82
C THR A 1 23.61 -12.45 14.96
N PRO A 2 24.57 -12.63 15.89
CA PRO A 2 25.72 -11.75 16.00
C PRO A 2 26.53 -11.72 14.69
N PRO A 3 27.21 -10.61 14.35
CA PRO A 3 28.12 -10.57 13.21
C PRO A 3 29.25 -11.59 13.35
N PRO A 4 29.88 -12.02 12.23
CA PRO A 4 30.97 -13.01 12.25
C PRO A 4 32.17 -12.61 13.12
N THR A 5 32.37 -11.31 13.33
CA THR A 5 33.44 -10.74 14.16
C THR A 5 33.21 -10.90 15.67
N VAL A 6 31.99 -11.25 16.09
CA VAL A 6 31.64 -11.47 17.50
C VAL A 6 31.71 -12.97 17.79
N THR A 7 32.60 -13.38 18.69
CA THR A 7 32.96 -14.78 18.94
C THR A 7 32.84 -15.15 20.43
N GLY A 8 32.74 -16.46 20.73
CA GLY A 8 32.68 -16.93 22.12
C GLY A 8 31.51 -16.33 22.91
N VAL A 9 31.77 -15.97 24.17
CA VAL A 9 30.79 -15.40 25.12
C VAL A 9 30.20 -14.07 24.63
N ASP A 10 30.94 -13.31 23.81
CA ASP A 10 30.44 -12.03 23.28
C ASP A 10 29.23 -12.21 22.36
N ARG A 11 29.02 -13.42 21.80
CA ARG A 11 27.81 -13.76 21.05
C ARG A 11 26.57 -13.73 21.94
N ASP A 12 26.70 -14.22 23.17
CA ASP A 12 25.61 -14.24 24.15
C ASP A 12 25.32 -12.84 24.66
N HIS A 13 26.36 -12.05 24.95
CA HIS A 13 26.20 -10.63 25.30
C HIS A 13 25.51 -9.83 24.19
N TYR A 14 25.89 -10.05 22.93
CA TYR A 14 25.23 -9.41 21.79
C TYR A 14 23.76 -9.83 21.65
N ALA A 15 23.46 -11.12 21.80
CA ALA A 15 22.10 -11.62 21.77
C ALA A 15 21.25 -11.03 22.90
N LEU A 16 21.79 -10.98 24.12
CA LEU A 16 21.14 -10.38 25.29
C LEU A 16 20.89 -8.88 25.08
N ALA A 17 21.86 -8.15 24.53
CA ALA A 17 21.68 -6.74 24.18
C ALA A 17 20.55 -6.53 23.16
N CYS A 18 20.46 -7.37 22.14
CA CYS A 18 19.35 -7.32 21.18
C CYS A 18 18.01 -7.62 21.85
N LEU A 19 17.96 -8.62 22.74
CA LEU A 19 16.75 -8.99 23.49
C LEU A 19 16.28 -7.85 24.40
N ARG A 20 17.21 -7.13 25.07
CA ARG A 20 16.88 -5.97 25.91
C ARG A 20 16.06 -4.92 25.15
N LEU A 21 16.37 -4.67 23.88
CA LEU A 21 15.57 -3.76 23.04
C LEU A 21 14.31 -4.44 22.49
N ALA A 22 14.41 -5.70 22.07
CA ALA A 22 13.31 -6.45 21.45
C ALA A 22 12.10 -6.65 22.38
N LEU A 23 12.32 -6.72 23.69
CA LEU A 23 11.27 -6.82 24.70
C LEU A 23 10.27 -5.65 24.66
N PHE A 24 10.73 -4.46 24.27
CA PHE A 24 9.92 -3.24 24.24
C PHE A 24 9.51 -2.85 22.82
N LEU A 25 10.36 -3.13 21.84
CA LEU A 25 10.16 -2.76 20.45
C LEU A 25 10.45 -3.97 19.55
N PRO A 26 9.41 -4.64 19.00
CA PRO A 26 9.55 -5.89 18.24
C PRO A 26 10.07 -5.65 16.81
N LEU A 27 11.13 -4.83 16.66
CA LEU A 27 11.74 -4.42 15.40
C LEU A 27 13.24 -4.79 15.34
N ALA A 28 13.70 -5.69 16.21
CA ALA A 28 15.12 -6.05 16.34
C ALA A 28 15.75 -6.64 15.06
N ASN A 29 14.94 -7.15 14.12
CA ASN A 29 15.40 -7.58 12.78
C ASN A 29 16.14 -6.45 12.05
N LEU A 30 15.76 -5.19 12.26
CA LEU A 30 16.40 -4.04 11.64
C LEU A 30 17.86 -3.84 12.08
N LEU A 31 18.23 -4.35 13.26
CA LEU A 31 19.60 -4.26 13.76
C LEU A 31 20.57 -5.11 12.94
N TRP A 32 20.06 -6.11 12.20
CA TRP A 32 20.88 -6.91 11.29
C TRP A 32 21.22 -6.13 10.03
N LEU A 33 20.31 -5.26 9.57
CA LEU A 33 20.52 -4.37 8.43
C LEU A 33 21.35 -3.13 8.83
N HIS A 34 21.10 -2.59 10.02
CA HIS A 34 21.69 -1.34 10.48
C HIS A 34 21.82 -1.29 12.01
N ARG A 35 22.97 -1.72 12.52
CA ARG A 35 23.28 -1.71 13.96
C ARG A 35 23.12 -0.34 14.64
N PRO A 36 23.53 0.80 14.03
CA PRO A 36 23.31 2.12 14.62
C PRO A 36 21.87 2.44 15.00
N LYS A 37 20.89 1.79 14.35
CA LYS A 37 19.47 1.92 14.67
C LYS A 37 19.16 1.59 16.14
N ALA A 38 20.00 0.81 16.82
CA ALA A 38 19.89 0.57 18.26
C ALA A 38 19.79 1.86 19.08
N ARG A 39 20.49 2.94 18.69
CA ARG A 39 20.41 4.25 19.35
C ARG A 39 19.01 4.86 19.26
N HIS A 40 18.37 4.74 18.09
CA HIS A 40 17.01 5.23 17.89
C HIS A 40 16.00 4.35 18.64
N PHE A 41 16.18 3.03 18.64
CA PHE A 41 15.33 2.13 19.41
C PHE A 41 15.40 2.43 20.91
N ALA A 42 16.58 2.67 21.47
CA ALA A 42 16.72 3.09 22.86
C ALA A 42 15.97 4.40 23.15
N ALA A 43 16.02 5.38 22.25
CA ALA A 43 15.28 6.63 22.39
C ALA A 43 13.75 6.39 22.40
N ILE A 44 13.24 5.58 21.46
CA ILE A 44 11.82 5.19 21.40
C ILE A 44 11.39 4.47 22.68
N VAL A 45 12.18 3.51 23.15
CA VAL A 45 11.88 2.77 24.37
C VAL A 45 11.85 3.68 25.59
N GLY A 46 12.82 4.59 25.72
CA GLY A 46 12.86 5.57 26.81
C GLY A 46 11.71 6.59 26.79
N GLU A 47 11.12 6.86 25.63
CA GLU A 47 9.93 7.72 25.50
C GLU A 47 8.65 7.01 25.95
N HIS A 48 8.53 5.71 25.67
CA HIS A 48 7.29 4.96 25.89
C HIS A 48 7.24 4.12 27.17
N PHE A 49 8.39 3.79 27.75
CA PHE A 49 8.47 2.88 28.88
C PHE A 49 9.36 3.46 30.00
N PRO A 50 9.02 3.23 31.28
CA PRO A 50 9.79 3.71 32.42
C PRO A 50 11.04 2.84 32.66
N VAL A 51 11.96 2.80 31.69
CA VAL A 51 13.19 1.99 31.73
C VAL A 51 14.39 2.88 32.04
N PRO A 52 15.31 2.49 32.95
CA PRO A 52 16.53 3.24 33.23
C PRO A 52 17.38 3.46 31.97
N LYS A 53 17.97 4.66 31.83
CA LYS A 53 18.76 5.03 30.65
C LYS A 53 20.00 4.14 30.51
N GLU A 54 20.57 3.73 31.63
CA GLU A 54 21.77 2.89 31.72
C GLU A 54 21.52 1.49 31.16
N PHE A 55 20.34 0.93 31.43
CA PHE A 55 19.91 -0.37 30.90
C PHE A 55 19.89 -0.37 29.35
N LEU A 56 19.40 0.72 28.75
CA LEU A 56 19.35 0.90 27.31
C LEU A 56 20.74 1.24 26.72
N ALA A 57 21.52 2.07 27.42
CA ALA A 57 22.85 2.48 26.99
C ALA A 57 23.81 1.30 26.88
N GLU A 58 23.74 0.33 27.82
CA GLU A 58 24.53 -0.91 27.76
C GLU A 58 24.22 -1.69 26.47
N ALA A 59 22.93 -1.90 26.17
CA ALA A 59 22.51 -2.60 24.97
C ALA A 59 22.98 -1.90 23.69
N VAL A 60 22.86 -0.57 23.63
CA VAL A 60 23.33 0.24 22.50
C VAL A 60 24.83 0.12 22.31
N SER A 61 25.61 0.18 23.39
CA SER A 61 27.07 0.06 23.35
C SER A 61 27.49 -1.27 22.73
N VAL A 62 26.96 -2.39 23.23
CA VAL A 62 27.28 -3.73 22.74
C VAL A 62 26.92 -3.91 21.26
N ILE A 63 25.72 -3.46 20.86
CA ILE A 63 25.25 -3.65 19.48
C ILE A 63 26.04 -2.80 18.48
N THR A 64 26.36 -1.56 18.85
CA THR A 64 27.07 -0.62 17.96
C THR A 64 28.58 -0.86 17.92
N ALA A 65 29.18 -1.44 18.96
CA ALA A 65 30.58 -1.86 18.96
C ALA A 65 30.85 -2.98 17.94
N ALA A 66 29.85 -3.83 17.67
CA ALA A 66 29.95 -4.91 16.69
C ALA A 66 29.78 -4.45 15.22
N GLN A 67 29.90 -3.14 14.97
CA GLN A 67 29.80 -2.56 13.64
C GLN A 67 31.13 -2.64 12.88
N ASP A 68 31.05 -2.78 11.56
CA ASP A 68 32.21 -2.67 10.67
C ASP A 68 32.79 -1.24 10.71
N PRO A 69 34.05 -1.06 11.15
CA PRO A 69 34.71 0.24 11.23
C PRO A 69 34.97 0.86 9.84
N ALA A 70 34.91 0.09 8.76
CA ALA A 70 35.06 0.61 7.39
C ALA A 70 33.80 1.34 6.88
N ARG A 71 32.68 1.32 7.61
CA ARG A 71 31.42 1.93 7.19
C ARG A 71 31.46 3.46 7.36
N PRO A 72 30.99 4.27 6.37
CA PRO A 72 31.04 5.72 6.44
C PRO A 72 30.32 6.30 7.66
N VAL A 73 30.86 7.38 8.25
CA VAL A 73 30.29 8.04 9.44
C VAL A 73 28.84 8.50 9.24
N ALA A 74 28.48 8.98 8.03
CA ALA A 74 27.10 9.36 7.72
C ALA A 74 26.12 8.17 7.80
N ALA A 75 26.60 6.95 7.55
CA ALA A 75 25.81 5.73 7.74
C ALA A 75 25.74 5.28 9.20
N ASN A 76 26.36 6.01 10.15
CA ASN A 76 26.37 5.68 11.58
C ASN A 76 25.28 6.42 12.38
N SER A 77 24.55 7.33 11.74
CA SER A 77 23.40 8.02 12.34
C SER A 77 22.09 7.34 11.94
N PRO A 78 21.14 7.15 12.87
CA PRO A 78 19.82 6.65 12.52
C PRO A 78 19.05 7.71 11.73
N VAL A 79 18.38 7.28 10.66
CA VAL A 79 17.45 8.13 9.92
C VAL A 79 16.25 8.46 10.81
N ARG A 80 15.88 9.74 10.85
CA ARG A 80 14.67 10.28 11.47
C ARG A 80 13.76 10.84 10.38
N ILE A 81 12.46 10.82 10.65
CA ILE A 81 11.45 11.42 9.78
C ILE A 81 10.69 12.41 10.65
N GLU A 82 10.73 13.68 10.28
CA GLU A 82 9.94 14.72 10.93
C GLU A 82 8.96 15.33 9.92
N PRO A 83 7.66 15.43 10.26
CA PRO A 83 6.63 15.97 9.38
C PRO A 83 6.62 17.52 9.42
N GLU A 84 7.77 18.15 9.19
CA GLU A 84 7.84 19.61 9.22
C GLU A 84 7.09 20.23 8.03
N PRO A 85 6.28 21.29 8.24
CA PRO A 85 5.69 22.04 7.15
C PRO A 85 6.78 22.54 6.19
N GLY A 86 6.74 22.08 4.93
CA GLY A 86 7.74 22.41 3.92
C GLY A 86 8.92 21.44 3.78
N GLY A 87 9.05 20.44 4.67
CA GLY A 87 10.10 19.41 4.58
C GLY A 87 9.86 18.32 3.52
N TRP A 88 8.69 18.33 2.88
CA TRP A 88 8.30 17.33 1.88
C TRP A 88 9.28 17.20 0.69
N PRO A 89 9.73 18.29 0.03
CA PRO A 89 10.61 18.17 -1.13
C PRO A 89 11.93 17.45 -0.82
N GLU A 90 12.52 17.71 0.35
CA GLU A 90 13.75 17.05 0.80
C GLU A 90 13.51 15.58 1.13
N MET A 91 12.44 15.28 1.87
CA MET A 91 12.05 13.90 2.19
C MET A 91 11.77 13.08 0.94
N ARG A 92 11.08 13.66 -0.04
CA ARG A 92 10.86 13.05 -1.36
C ARG A 92 12.20 12.77 -2.04
N ALA A 93 13.09 13.77 -2.12
CA ALA A 93 14.38 13.61 -2.75
C ALA A 93 15.21 12.48 -2.10
N ASP A 94 15.17 12.35 -0.78
CA ASP A 94 15.85 11.28 -0.04
C ASP A 94 15.35 9.88 -0.40
N LEU A 95 14.03 9.70 -0.53
CA LEU A 95 13.42 8.41 -0.90
C LEU A 95 13.74 8.08 -2.37
N VAL A 96 13.61 9.07 -3.25
CA VAL A 96 13.88 8.94 -4.69
C VAL A 96 15.33 8.55 -4.94
N ARG A 97 16.30 9.17 -4.23
CA ARG A 97 17.73 8.79 -4.35
C ARG A 97 17.95 7.31 -4.03
N SER A 98 17.30 6.79 -3.00
CA SER A 98 17.44 5.36 -2.64
C SER A 98 16.82 4.42 -3.69
N ILE A 99 15.69 4.80 -4.29
CA ILE A 99 15.03 4.05 -5.37
C ILE A 99 15.94 4.02 -6.59
N GLN A 100 16.46 5.17 -7.03
CA GLN A 100 17.38 5.26 -8.16
C GLN A 100 18.66 4.47 -7.94
N ALA A 101 19.26 4.56 -6.75
CA ALA A 101 20.48 3.84 -6.41
C ALA A 101 20.33 2.31 -6.40
N SER A 102 19.08 1.81 -6.31
CA SER A 102 18.77 0.39 -6.30
C SER A 102 18.38 -0.19 -7.66
N ALA A 103 18.15 0.68 -8.66
CA ALA A 103 17.62 0.27 -9.94
C ALA A 103 18.62 -0.64 -10.67
N THR A 104 18.11 -1.67 -11.34
CA THR A 104 18.89 -2.63 -12.12
C THR A 104 18.34 -2.73 -13.55
N PRO A 105 18.54 -1.71 -14.40
CA PRO A 105 18.00 -1.69 -15.77
C PRO A 105 18.57 -2.78 -16.69
N ASP A 106 19.67 -3.40 -16.28
CA ASP A 106 20.35 -4.51 -16.94
C ASP A 106 19.67 -5.87 -16.75
N ARG A 107 18.73 -5.97 -15.80
CA ARG A 107 17.97 -7.20 -15.54
C ARG A 107 16.67 -7.22 -16.34
N ASP A 108 16.30 -8.40 -16.82
CA ASP A 108 15.03 -8.60 -17.53
C ASP A 108 13.88 -9.03 -16.59
N ASP A 109 14.19 -9.62 -15.42
CA ASP A 109 13.18 -10.15 -14.50
C ASP A 109 12.55 -9.10 -13.58
N ARG A 110 13.30 -8.03 -13.26
CA ARG A 110 12.82 -6.88 -12.46
C ARG A 110 13.71 -5.66 -12.62
N LEU A 111 13.10 -4.48 -12.58
CA LEU A 111 13.81 -3.21 -12.58
C LEU A 111 14.24 -2.74 -11.18
N PHE A 112 13.38 -2.93 -10.18
CA PHE A 112 13.63 -2.50 -8.80
C PHE A 112 13.54 -3.72 -7.86
N PRO A 113 14.40 -3.81 -6.83
CA PRO A 113 14.29 -4.87 -5.84
C PRO A 113 13.03 -4.69 -5.00
N GLY A 114 12.29 -5.79 -4.77
CA GLY A 114 11.07 -5.79 -3.98
C GLY A 114 10.85 -7.07 -3.18
N ASP A 115 9.59 -7.32 -2.83
CA ASP A 115 9.10 -8.52 -2.19
C ASP A 115 9.38 -9.77 -3.05
N ILE A 116 9.59 -10.92 -2.38
CA ILE A 116 9.88 -12.19 -3.07
C ILE A 116 8.76 -12.60 -4.04
N ARG A 117 7.53 -12.11 -3.83
CA ARG A 117 6.40 -12.32 -4.75
C ARG A 117 6.67 -11.85 -6.18
N GLN A 118 7.61 -10.92 -6.40
CA GLN A 118 8.07 -10.53 -7.75
C GLN A 118 8.44 -11.75 -8.63
N PHE A 119 9.02 -12.81 -8.03
CA PHE A 119 9.40 -14.01 -8.77
C PHE A 119 8.25 -14.98 -9.04
N SER A 120 7.06 -14.71 -8.50
CA SER A 120 5.85 -15.52 -8.71
C SER A 120 4.77 -14.81 -9.54
N VAL A 121 4.67 -13.48 -9.42
CA VAL A 121 3.67 -12.67 -10.14
C VAL A 121 4.28 -11.75 -11.20
N GLY A 122 5.60 -11.67 -11.28
CA GLY A 122 6.34 -10.85 -12.25
C GLY A 122 6.78 -9.48 -11.72
N GLY A 123 7.75 -8.88 -12.42
CA GLY A 123 8.37 -7.59 -12.07
C GLY A 123 7.68 -6.36 -12.67
N LEU A 124 6.50 -6.50 -13.28
CA LEU A 124 5.85 -5.42 -14.04
C LEU A 124 4.74 -4.67 -13.28
N GLY A 125 3.89 -5.39 -12.54
CA GLY A 125 2.63 -4.84 -11.98
C GLY A 125 2.78 -3.77 -10.90
N LEU A 126 1.66 -3.23 -10.42
CA LEU A 126 1.64 -2.11 -9.47
C LEU A 126 2.16 -2.46 -8.07
N ALA A 127 1.84 -3.64 -7.53
CA ALA A 127 2.20 -3.98 -6.16
C ALA A 127 3.71 -4.16 -5.98
N TYR A 128 4.27 -5.10 -6.74
CA TYR A 128 5.65 -5.54 -6.57
C TYR A 128 6.55 -5.12 -7.74
N GLY A 129 6.03 -4.56 -8.82
CA GLY A 129 6.77 -4.33 -10.05
C GLY A 129 7.12 -2.87 -10.33
N ALA A 130 7.73 -2.66 -11.50
CA ALA A 130 8.19 -1.35 -11.97
C ALA A 130 7.05 -0.33 -12.14
N ALA A 131 5.86 -0.76 -12.56
CA ALA A 131 4.72 0.12 -12.77
C ALA A 131 4.34 0.90 -11.50
N GLY A 132 4.33 0.25 -10.34
CA GLY A 132 3.98 0.90 -9.08
C GLY A 132 5.03 1.89 -8.60
N VAL A 133 6.31 1.57 -8.84
CA VAL A 133 7.42 2.47 -8.50
C VAL A 133 7.37 3.72 -9.38
N LEU A 134 7.21 3.56 -10.70
CA LEU A 134 7.14 4.67 -11.64
C LEU A 134 5.90 5.54 -11.40
N TYR A 135 4.75 4.92 -11.12
CA TYR A 135 3.56 5.64 -10.72
C TYR A 135 3.82 6.50 -9.48
N ALA A 136 4.37 5.92 -8.41
CA ALA A 136 4.65 6.65 -7.18
C ALA A 136 5.65 7.81 -7.38
N LEU A 137 6.67 7.62 -8.23
CA LEU A 137 7.63 8.68 -8.55
C LEU A 137 6.94 9.87 -9.24
N ASP A 138 6.10 9.62 -10.25
CA ASP A 138 5.45 10.68 -11.01
C ASP A 138 4.42 11.44 -10.15
N VAL A 139 3.46 10.74 -9.53
CA VAL A 139 2.38 11.40 -8.77
C VAL A 139 2.88 12.13 -7.52
N THR A 140 4.08 11.84 -7.03
CA THR A 140 4.68 12.56 -5.90
C THR A 140 5.54 13.75 -6.32
N GLY A 141 5.62 14.04 -7.63
CA GLY A 141 6.40 15.13 -8.19
C GLY A 141 7.90 14.88 -8.18
N ALA A 142 8.33 13.61 -8.15
CA ALA A 142 9.75 13.26 -8.38
C ALA A 142 10.13 13.38 -9.86
N GLY A 143 9.14 13.40 -10.74
CA GLY A 143 9.30 13.52 -12.18
C GLY A 143 9.40 12.16 -12.88
N ARG A 144 9.71 12.25 -14.17
CA ARG A 144 9.73 11.12 -15.10
C ARG A 144 11.12 10.57 -15.32
N PHE A 145 11.20 9.28 -15.61
CA PHE A 145 12.46 8.55 -15.74
C PHE A 145 12.45 7.75 -17.04
N PRO A 146 12.72 8.37 -18.20
CA PRO A 146 12.55 7.73 -19.52
C PRO A 146 13.24 6.36 -19.64
N GLN A 147 14.45 6.22 -19.13
CA GLN A 147 15.18 4.93 -19.14
C GLN A 147 14.43 3.78 -18.41
N TYR A 148 13.67 4.10 -17.36
CA TYR A 148 12.90 3.12 -16.59
C TYR A 148 11.53 2.86 -17.21
N GLU A 149 10.95 3.89 -17.82
CA GLU A 149 9.72 3.79 -18.60
C GLU A 149 9.95 2.93 -19.85
N ASP A 150 11.07 3.13 -20.56
CA ASP A 150 11.50 2.30 -21.69
C ASP A 150 11.70 0.84 -21.29
N TRP A 151 12.21 0.60 -20.08
CA TRP A 151 12.31 -0.73 -19.51
C TRP A 151 10.92 -1.35 -19.33
N LEU A 152 9.96 -0.63 -18.73
CA LEU A 152 8.60 -1.12 -18.55
C LEU A 152 7.90 -1.38 -19.89
N LEU A 153 8.05 -0.47 -20.87
CA LEU A 153 7.49 -0.60 -22.21
C LEU A 153 7.99 -1.86 -22.91
N ARG A 154 9.30 -2.11 -22.88
CA ARG A 154 9.91 -3.27 -23.54
C ARG A 154 9.39 -4.58 -22.96
N HIS A 155 9.37 -4.69 -21.64
CA HIS A 155 8.98 -5.93 -20.96
C HIS A 155 7.46 -6.11 -20.86
N ALA A 156 6.66 -5.05 -20.97
CA ALA A 156 5.21 -5.17 -21.04
C ALA A 156 4.72 -5.58 -22.44
N LYS A 157 5.46 -5.26 -23.51
CA LYS A 157 5.19 -5.70 -24.88
C LYS A 157 5.44 -7.20 -25.10
N ASP A 158 6.43 -7.75 -24.41
CA ASP A 158 6.75 -9.18 -24.43
C ASP A 158 7.00 -9.67 -22.99
N PRO A 159 5.92 -9.91 -22.21
CA PRO A 159 6.03 -10.20 -20.78
C PRO A 159 6.42 -11.66 -20.48
N GLY A 160 6.66 -12.47 -21.52
CA GLY A 160 6.99 -13.89 -21.42
C GLY A 160 5.85 -14.77 -20.93
N ASP A 161 6.14 -16.07 -20.82
CA ASP A 161 5.18 -17.08 -20.36
C ASP A 161 4.83 -16.87 -18.88
N GLY A 162 3.54 -16.80 -18.56
CA GLY A 162 3.04 -16.69 -17.19
C GLY A 162 2.69 -15.27 -16.72
N ALA A 163 2.75 -14.28 -17.62
CA ALA A 163 2.21 -12.95 -17.35
C ALA A 163 0.72 -13.01 -16.97
N ARG A 164 0.34 -12.29 -15.91
CA ARG A 164 -1.04 -12.29 -15.39
C ARG A 164 -1.75 -10.99 -15.76
N PRO A 165 -3.08 -10.98 -15.97
CA PRO A 165 -3.83 -9.77 -16.32
C PRO A 165 -4.15 -8.88 -15.10
N GLY A 166 -3.73 -9.22 -13.88
CA GLY A 166 -4.10 -8.49 -12.66
C GLY A 166 -3.77 -6.98 -12.68
N LEU A 167 -4.55 -6.19 -11.94
CA LEU A 167 -4.26 -4.76 -11.72
C LEU A 167 -3.04 -4.56 -10.81
N TRP A 168 -3.01 -5.21 -9.65
CA TRP A 168 -1.90 -5.04 -8.72
C TRP A 168 -0.75 -5.99 -9.02
N GLU A 169 -1.05 -7.17 -9.54
CA GLU A 169 -0.08 -8.24 -9.73
C GLU A 169 0.10 -8.63 -11.21
N GLY A 170 -0.14 -7.70 -12.14
CA GLY A 170 -0.11 -8.05 -13.56
C GLY A 170 -0.12 -6.90 -14.57
N LEU A 171 -0.46 -7.25 -15.80
CA LEU A 171 -0.40 -6.43 -17.00
C LEU A 171 -1.40 -5.28 -17.02
N HIS A 172 -2.59 -5.42 -16.42
CA HIS A 172 -3.50 -4.29 -16.27
C HIS A 172 -2.86 -3.19 -15.40
N GLY A 173 -2.04 -3.56 -14.41
CA GLY A 173 -1.24 -2.62 -13.63
C GLY A 173 -0.19 -1.88 -14.44
N ALA A 174 0.53 -2.62 -15.30
CA ALA A 174 1.50 -2.05 -16.21
C ALA A 174 0.83 -1.08 -17.19
N ALA A 175 -0.29 -1.50 -17.82
CA ALA A 175 -1.06 -0.67 -18.72
C ALA A 175 -1.60 0.61 -18.03
N PHE A 176 -2.12 0.49 -16.81
CA PHE A 176 -2.56 1.65 -16.03
C PHE A 176 -1.43 2.67 -15.83
N ALA A 177 -0.25 2.22 -15.40
CA ALA A 177 0.89 3.11 -15.20
C ALA A 177 1.40 3.71 -16.53
N LEU A 178 1.41 2.92 -17.61
CA LEU A 178 1.83 3.40 -18.93
C LEU A 178 0.89 4.47 -19.50
N ASP A 179 -0.44 4.30 -19.42
CA ASP A 179 -1.37 5.36 -19.84
C ASP A 179 -1.26 6.61 -18.95
N HIS A 180 -1.05 6.43 -17.65
CA HIS A 180 -0.77 7.54 -16.74
C HIS A 180 0.48 8.33 -17.16
N LEU A 181 1.54 7.63 -17.55
CA LEU A 181 2.79 8.19 -18.07
C LEU A 181 2.66 8.65 -19.55
N GLY A 182 1.48 8.59 -20.16
CA GLY A 182 1.25 9.10 -21.51
C GLY A 182 1.53 8.13 -22.66
N TYR A 183 1.88 6.87 -22.37
CA TYR A 183 2.04 5.78 -23.36
C TYR A 183 0.70 5.06 -23.57
N ARG A 184 -0.31 5.83 -24.00
CA ARG A 184 -1.69 5.33 -24.07
C ARG A 184 -1.86 4.23 -25.10
N THR A 185 -1.26 4.39 -26.28
CA THR A 185 -1.38 3.39 -27.34
C THR A 185 -0.85 2.04 -26.86
N GLU A 186 0.33 2.02 -26.25
CA GLU A 186 0.94 0.80 -25.72
C GLU A 186 0.12 0.21 -24.56
N ALA A 187 -0.45 1.05 -23.69
CA ALA A 187 -1.34 0.60 -22.64
C ALA A 187 -2.59 -0.11 -23.21
N LEU A 188 -3.17 0.42 -24.29
CA LEU A 188 -4.33 -0.17 -24.96
C LEU A 188 -3.96 -1.49 -25.65
N ASP A 189 -2.81 -1.56 -26.34
CA ASP A 189 -2.32 -2.79 -26.97
C ASP A 189 -2.17 -3.94 -25.95
N ILE A 190 -1.62 -3.62 -24.76
CA ILE A 190 -1.46 -4.59 -23.66
C ILE A 190 -2.82 -5.11 -23.17
N VAL A 191 -3.78 -4.20 -22.95
CA VAL A 191 -5.12 -4.56 -22.47
C VAL A 191 -5.87 -5.36 -23.52
N GLU A 192 -5.80 -4.98 -24.79
CA GLU A 192 -6.42 -5.73 -25.89
C GLU A 192 -5.87 -7.16 -25.94
N ALA A 193 -4.55 -7.34 -25.79
CA ALA A 193 -3.94 -8.65 -25.73
C ALA A 193 -4.48 -9.49 -24.54
N CYS A 194 -4.61 -8.88 -23.35
CA CYS A 194 -5.19 -9.55 -22.17
C CYS A 194 -6.66 -9.96 -22.39
N LEU A 195 -7.42 -9.22 -23.20
CA LEU A 195 -8.84 -9.50 -23.46
C LEU A 195 -9.08 -10.60 -24.49
N ARG A 196 -8.05 -11.07 -25.20
CA ARG A 196 -8.15 -12.19 -26.16
C ARG A 196 -8.28 -13.56 -25.48
N ASP A 197 -7.89 -13.67 -24.22
CA ASP A 197 -7.98 -14.89 -23.42
C ASP A 197 -9.30 -15.00 -22.64
N GLN A 198 -9.50 -16.10 -21.90
CA GLN A 198 -10.68 -16.35 -21.06
C GLN A 198 -10.68 -15.52 -19.76
N TRP A 199 -10.52 -14.20 -19.87
CA TRP A 199 -10.40 -13.28 -18.73
C TRP A 199 -11.63 -13.30 -17.80
N GLN A 200 -12.81 -13.68 -18.30
CA GLN A 200 -14.05 -13.79 -17.53
C GLN A 200 -14.00 -14.91 -16.48
N ARG A 201 -13.06 -15.86 -16.60
CA ARG A 201 -12.91 -17.00 -15.68
C ARG A 201 -12.02 -16.69 -14.48
N TYR A 202 -11.37 -15.52 -14.45
CA TYR A 202 -10.50 -15.16 -13.33
C TYR A 202 -11.28 -15.00 -12.02
N PRO A 203 -10.61 -15.15 -10.86
CA PRO A 203 -11.22 -14.90 -9.55
C PRO A 203 -11.76 -13.47 -9.44
N SER A 204 -12.64 -13.23 -8.47
CA SER A 204 -13.26 -11.91 -8.29
C SER A 204 -12.38 -10.90 -7.57
N ASP A 205 -11.16 -11.24 -7.15
CA ASP A 205 -10.36 -10.36 -6.30
C ASP A 205 -9.80 -9.13 -7.03
N LEU A 206 -9.38 -8.13 -6.25
CA LEU A 206 -8.84 -6.86 -6.76
C LEU A 206 -7.37 -6.98 -7.19
N ALA A 207 -6.58 -7.84 -6.55
CA ALA A 207 -5.15 -7.94 -6.84
C ALA A 207 -4.86 -8.51 -8.24
N GLY A 208 -5.40 -9.70 -8.50
CA GLY A 208 -5.14 -10.48 -9.72
C GLY A 208 -6.39 -10.77 -10.55
N GLY A 209 -7.56 -10.39 -10.07
CA GLY A 209 -8.85 -10.85 -10.59
C GLY A 209 -9.68 -9.78 -11.30
N LEU A 210 -10.95 -10.15 -11.53
CA LEU A 210 -11.94 -9.38 -12.27
C LEU A 210 -12.17 -7.98 -11.69
N SER A 211 -12.08 -7.80 -10.37
CA SER A 211 -12.26 -6.47 -9.77
C SER A 211 -11.18 -5.49 -10.18
N GLY A 212 -9.92 -5.93 -10.21
CA GLY A 212 -8.81 -5.11 -10.70
C GLY A 212 -8.88 -4.88 -12.21
N ILE A 213 -9.16 -5.93 -12.97
CA ILE A 213 -9.31 -5.87 -14.43
C ILE A 213 -10.42 -4.87 -14.80
N GLY A 214 -11.61 -5.03 -14.24
CA GLY A 214 -12.77 -4.17 -14.49
C GLY A 214 -12.53 -2.72 -14.10
N LEU A 215 -11.87 -2.44 -12.97
CA LEU A 215 -11.55 -1.08 -12.57
C LEU A 215 -10.64 -0.39 -13.58
N ASN A 216 -9.62 -1.09 -14.09
CA ASN A 216 -8.73 -0.53 -15.11
C ASN A 216 -9.45 -0.32 -16.44
N LEU A 217 -10.30 -1.27 -16.86
CA LEU A 217 -11.09 -1.16 -18.09
C LEU A 217 -12.03 0.05 -18.05
N LEU A 218 -12.78 0.21 -16.95
CA LEU A 218 -13.66 1.38 -16.76
C LEU A 218 -12.87 2.69 -16.66
N HIS A 219 -11.68 2.66 -16.06
CA HIS A 219 -10.78 3.82 -16.03
C HIS A 219 -10.33 4.24 -17.44
N LEU A 220 -9.82 3.30 -18.23
CA LEU A 220 -9.36 3.56 -19.60
C LEU A 220 -10.52 3.99 -20.49
N ALA A 221 -11.67 3.33 -20.39
CA ALA A 221 -12.88 3.71 -21.12
C ALA A 221 -13.33 5.15 -20.81
N GLY A 222 -13.25 5.59 -19.55
CA GLY A 222 -13.54 6.97 -19.18
C GLY A 222 -12.55 7.98 -19.76
N ARG A 223 -11.30 7.57 -20.02
CA ARG A 223 -10.24 8.43 -20.58
C ARG A 223 -10.25 8.47 -22.10
N THR A 224 -10.65 7.40 -22.76
CA THR A 224 -10.65 7.28 -24.23
C THR A 224 -12.02 7.49 -24.86
N GLY A 225 -13.09 7.31 -24.09
CA GLY A 225 -14.46 7.22 -24.60
C GLY A 225 -14.82 5.86 -25.21
N ASP A 226 -13.89 4.89 -25.18
CA ASP A 226 -14.04 3.59 -25.83
C ASP A 226 -15.22 2.78 -25.25
N GLY A 227 -16.16 2.43 -26.12
CA GLY A 227 -17.36 1.69 -25.76
C GLY A 227 -17.13 0.21 -25.49
N GLU A 228 -16.13 -0.41 -26.14
CA GLU A 228 -15.80 -1.82 -25.96
C GLU A 228 -15.10 -2.04 -24.63
N LEU A 229 -14.15 -1.16 -24.26
CA LEU A 229 -13.54 -1.18 -22.93
C LEU A 229 -14.57 -0.97 -21.82
N ARG A 230 -15.52 -0.04 -22.04
CA ARG A 230 -16.62 0.18 -21.10
C ARG A 230 -17.47 -1.08 -20.94
N ALA A 231 -17.86 -1.71 -22.04
CA ALA A 231 -18.65 -2.94 -22.03
C ALA A 231 -17.91 -4.08 -21.33
N ALA A 232 -16.62 -4.26 -21.59
CA ALA A 232 -15.80 -5.27 -20.92
C ALA A 232 -15.65 -5.01 -19.41
N GLY A 233 -15.45 -3.75 -19.02
CA GLY A 233 -15.38 -3.34 -17.62
C GLY A 233 -16.69 -3.57 -16.86
N LEU A 234 -17.83 -3.24 -17.48
CA LEU A 234 -19.15 -3.52 -16.93
C LEU A 234 -19.42 -5.04 -16.85
N ARG A 235 -19.02 -5.80 -17.87
CA ARG A 235 -19.16 -7.26 -17.85
C ARG A 235 -18.37 -7.90 -16.69
N ALA A 236 -17.18 -7.37 -16.37
CA ALA A 236 -16.45 -7.80 -15.18
C ALA A 236 -17.25 -7.55 -13.88
N ALA A 237 -17.88 -6.38 -13.77
CA ALA A 237 -18.71 -6.02 -12.61
C ALA A 237 -19.96 -6.90 -12.49
N GLU A 238 -20.63 -7.19 -13.61
CA GLU A 238 -21.76 -8.11 -13.67
C GLU A 238 -21.37 -9.51 -13.18
N ILE A 239 -20.27 -10.08 -13.68
CA ILE A 239 -19.81 -11.41 -13.24
C ILE A 239 -19.49 -11.42 -11.73
N VAL A 240 -18.89 -10.35 -11.21
CA VAL A 240 -18.61 -10.23 -9.77
C VAL A 240 -19.91 -10.15 -8.98
N ALA A 241 -20.89 -9.37 -9.43
CA ALA A 241 -22.21 -9.27 -8.80
C ALA A 241 -22.98 -10.59 -8.85
N GLU A 242 -22.97 -11.30 -9.99
CA GLU A 242 -23.57 -12.64 -10.17
C GLU A 242 -23.00 -13.62 -9.13
N ARG A 243 -21.68 -13.67 -8.94
CA ARG A 243 -21.02 -14.55 -7.95
C ARG A 243 -21.34 -14.19 -6.50
N LEU A 244 -21.70 -12.94 -6.21
CA LEU A 244 -22.14 -12.51 -4.88
C LEU A 244 -23.57 -12.94 -4.56
N GLN A 245 -24.34 -13.42 -5.54
CA GLN A 245 -25.68 -13.98 -5.30
C GLN A 245 -25.60 -15.39 -4.69
N ASP A 246 -24.48 -16.10 -4.88
CA ASP A 246 -24.25 -17.39 -4.23
C ASP A 246 -24.21 -17.23 -2.71
N PRO A 247 -24.83 -18.13 -1.92
CA PRO A 247 -24.81 -18.04 -0.47
C PRO A 247 -23.38 -17.95 0.09
N ASP A 248 -23.15 -17.02 1.04
CA ASP A 248 -21.87 -16.96 1.75
C ASP A 248 -21.74 -18.17 2.68
N THR A 249 -21.10 -19.21 2.18
CA THR A 249 -20.76 -20.45 2.90
C THR A 249 -19.40 -20.36 3.60
N ALA A 250 -18.69 -19.24 3.45
CA ALA A 250 -17.34 -19.13 3.90
C ALA A 250 -17.23 -18.88 5.41
N PRO A 251 -16.15 -19.33 6.06
CA PRO A 251 -16.00 -19.18 7.50
C PRO A 251 -15.98 -17.70 7.95
N ALA A 252 -16.41 -17.48 9.20
CA ALA A 252 -16.31 -16.16 9.85
C ALA A 252 -14.87 -15.74 10.19
N VAL A 253 -13.91 -16.65 10.06
CA VAL A 253 -12.48 -16.37 10.25
C VAL A 253 -11.81 -16.18 8.90
N SER A 254 -11.15 -15.04 8.70
CA SER A 254 -10.39 -14.74 7.49
C SER A 254 -9.17 -15.66 7.34
N GLY A 255 -8.82 -15.99 6.10
CA GLY A 255 -7.72 -16.88 5.72
C GLY A 255 -8.03 -18.37 5.84
N ARG A 256 -9.17 -18.76 6.43
CA ARG A 256 -9.60 -20.16 6.50
C ARG A 256 -10.19 -20.59 5.15
N ASP A 257 -9.80 -21.78 4.69
CA ASP A 257 -10.25 -22.39 3.43
C ASP A 257 -10.04 -21.49 2.19
N GLY A 258 -9.06 -20.58 2.25
CA GLY A 258 -8.75 -19.64 1.16
C GLY A 258 -9.65 -18.40 1.11
N PHE A 259 -10.59 -18.23 2.05
CA PHE A 259 -11.45 -17.06 2.12
C PHE A 259 -10.80 -15.92 2.87
N HIS A 260 -10.43 -14.86 2.17
CA HIS A 260 -9.81 -13.67 2.76
C HIS A 260 -10.83 -12.54 2.90
N ALA A 261 -10.71 -11.74 3.97
CA ALA A 261 -11.35 -10.44 4.09
C ALA A 261 -10.36 -9.32 3.77
N GLY A 262 -10.87 -8.17 3.35
CA GLY A 262 -10.07 -6.96 3.09
C GLY A 262 -10.04 -6.58 1.62
N LEU A 263 -9.09 -5.71 1.28
CA LEU A 263 -9.11 -4.97 0.03
C LEU A 263 -8.68 -5.80 -1.18
N LEU A 264 -7.50 -6.43 -1.15
CA LEU A 264 -6.94 -6.99 -2.38
C LEU A 264 -7.53 -8.36 -2.72
N ARG A 265 -7.72 -9.22 -1.70
CA ARG A 265 -8.20 -10.59 -1.87
C ARG A 265 -9.61 -10.83 -1.32
N GLY A 266 -10.15 -9.88 -0.56
CA GLY A 266 -11.48 -9.97 0.01
C GLY A 266 -12.54 -9.28 -0.83
N HIS A 267 -13.72 -9.13 -0.23
CA HIS A 267 -14.89 -8.60 -0.91
C HIS A 267 -14.89 -7.06 -0.96
N SER A 268 -14.11 -6.38 -0.13
CA SER A 268 -13.99 -4.91 -0.18
C SER A 268 -13.43 -4.42 -1.52
N GLY A 269 -12.51 -5.17 -2.15
CA GLY A 269 -12.05 -4.87 -3.50
C GLY A 269 -13.14 -5.08 -4.58
N GLN A 270 -14.03 -6.05 -4.36
CA GLN A 270 -15.20 -6.26 -5.21
C GLN A 270 -16.18 -5.10 -5.11
N ALA A 271 -16.45 -4.63 -3.90
CA ALA A 271 -17.28 -3.46 -3.64
C ALA A 271 -16.78 -2.21 -4.39
N LEU A 272 -15.46 -1.99 -4.46
CA LEU A 272 -14.90 -0.86 -5.22
C LEU A 272 -15.20 -0.93 -6.73
N LEU A 273 -15.09 -2.11 -7.36
CA LEU A 273 -15.49 -2.26 -8.76
C LEU A 273 -16.98 -1.96 -8.93
N LEU A 274 -17.82 -2.49 -8.03
CA LEU A 274 -19.27 -2.35 -8.11
C LEU A 274 -19.72 -0.89 -7.92
N VAL A 275 -19.12 -0.15 -6.97
CA VAL A 275 -19.32 1.29 -6.84
C VAL A 275 -18.89 2.02 -8.12
N ARG A 276 -17.76 1.65 -8.74
CA ARG A 276 -17.34 2.24 -10.01
C ARG A 276 -18.29 1.93 -11.17
N ALA A 277 -18.86 0.73 -11.21
CA ALA A 277 -19.86 0.36 -12.21
C ALA A 277 -21.13 1.20 -12.03
N PHE A 278 -21.58 1.39 -10.78
CA PHE A 278 -22.66 2.32 -10.47
C PHE A 278 -22.35 3.75 -10.94
N ASP A 279 -21.17 4.29 -10.65
CA ASP A 279 -20.77 5.63 -11.13
C ASP A 279 -20.80 5.74 -12.67
N THR A 280 -20.62 4.62 -13.37
CA THR A 280 -20.56 4.57 -14.84
C THR A 280 -21.95 4.53 -15.49
N VAL A 281 -22.91 3.78 -14.93
CA VAL A 281 -24.23 3.57 -15.57
C VAL A 281 -25.44 3.90 -14.71
N GLY A 282 -25.25 4.19 -13.42
CA GLY A 282 -26.31 4.56 -12.49
C GLY A 282 -27.24 3.43 -12.04
N ASP A 283 -26.91 2.17 -12.33
CA ASP A 283 -27.74 1.01 -11.95
C ASP A 283 -27.59 0.69 -10.45
N PRO A 284 -28.64 0.89 -9.63
CA PRO A 284 -28.56 0.66 -8.18
C PRO A 284 -28.29 -0.80 -7.80
N ALA A 285 -28.50 -1.77 -8.69
CA ALA A 285 -28.19 -3.17 -8.42
C ALA A 285 -26.70 -3.39 -8.13
N PHE A 286 -25.81 -2.58 -8.72
CA PHE A 286 -24.39 -2.63 -8.39
C PHE A 286 -24.11 -2.18 -6.96
N LEU A 287 -24.81 -1.17 -6.46
CA LEU A 287 -24.67 -0.75 -5.06
C LEU A 287 -25.24 -1.80 -4.10
N ASP A 288 -26.32 -2.49 -4.46
CA ASP A 288 -26.84 -3.60 -3.65
C ASP A 288 -25.83 -4.75 -3.54
N ALA A 289 -25.18 -5.10 -4.66
CA ALA A 289 -24.09 -6.07 -4.67
C ALA A 289 -22.86 -5.58 -3.87
N ALA A 290 -22.52 -4.29 -3.94
CA ALA A 290 -21.43 -3.70 -3.16
C ALA A 290 -21.70 -3.78 -1.65
N ALA A 291 -22.96 -3.55 -1.24
CA ALA A 291 -23.41 -3.71 0.14
C ALA A 291 -23.21 -5.15 0.64
N GLU A 292 -23.61 -6.14 -0.17
CA GLU A 292 -23.42 -7.56 0.17
C GLU A 292 -21.93 -7.91 0.31
N ALA A 293 -21.09 -7.45 -0.62
CA ALA A 293 -19.65 -7.63 -0.54
C ALA A 293 -19.07 -7.07 0.78
N LEU A 294 -19.47 -5.85 1.18
CA LEU A 294 -19.02 -5.24 2.44
C LEU A 294 -19.49 -6.02 3.68
N ARG A 295 -20.74 -6.52 3.68
CA ARG A 295 -21.25 -7.37 4.79
C ARG A 295 -20.44 -8.65 4.95
N ARG A 296 -19.99 -9.28 3.85
CA ARG A 296 -19.13 -10.47 3.91
C ARG A 296 -17.80 -10.19 4.59
N ASP A 297 -17.15 -9.08 4.27
CA ASP A 297 -15.89 -8.72 4.93
C ASP A 297 -16.09 -8.30 6.39
N LEU A 298 -17.16 -7.56 6.71
CA LEU A 298 -17.48 -7.16 8.08
C LEU A 298 -17.85 -8.34 8.99
N ARG A 299 -18.44 -9.42 8.44
CA ARG A 299 -18.65 -10.69 9.16
C ARG A 299 -17.36 -11.32 9.69
N ARG A 300 -16.22 -10.98 9.09
CA ARG A 300 -14.88 -11.48 9.46
C ARG A 300 -14.11 -10.51 10.33
N CYS A 301 -14.79 -9.50 10.87
CA CYS A 301 -14.20 -8.52 11.76
C CYS A 301 -14.60 -8.76 13.21
N VAL A 302 -13.70 -8.40 14.12
CA VAL A 302 -13.93 -8.43 15.57
C VAL A 302 -13.58 -7.07 16.16
N LEU A 303 -14.38 -6.63 17.13
CA LEU A 303 -14.04 -5.47 17.96
C LEU A 303 -13.00 -5.89 19.00
N ARG A 304 -11.87 -5.16 19.02
CA ARG A 304 -10.83 -5.28 20.03
C ARG A 304 -11.14 -4.36 21.21
N ASP A 305 -10.39 -4.56 22.28
CA ASP A 305 -10.36 -3.64 23.42
C ASP A 305 -10.17 -2.20 22.92
N LYS A 306 -10.88 -1.25 23.54
CA LYS A 306 -10.92 0.17 23.17
C LYS A 306 -11.66 0.49 21.85
N GLY A 307 -12.42 -0.46 21.29
CA GLY A 307 -13.35 -0.22 20.20
C GLY A 307 -12.74 -0.21 18.79
N ALA A 308 -11.53 -0.74 18.63
CA ALA A 308 -10.90 -0.87 17.31
C ALA A 308 -11.46 -2.08 16.56
N LEU A 309 -12.00 -1.87 15.36
CA LEU A 309 -12.46 -2.97 14.49
C LEU A 309 -11.29 -3.50 13.67
N HIS A 310 -11.03 -4.80 13.75
CA HIS A 310 -9.95 -5.49 13.03
C HIS A 310 -10.50 -6.71 12.31
N VAL A 311 -9.88 -7.12 11.20
CA VAL A 311 -10.15 -8.44 10.59
C VAL A 311 -9.59 -9.53 11.51
N ASP A 312 -10.34 -10.61 11.70
CA ASP A 312 -9.93 -11.77 12.51
C ASP A 312 -9.41 -12.92 11.63
N GLU A 313 -8.18 -13.37 11.89
CA GLU A 313 -7.60 -14.58 11.29
C GLU A 313 -7.58 -15.76 12.29
N GLY A 314 -8.22 -15.61 13.46
CA GLY A 314 -8.36 -16.63 14.50
C GLY A 314 -7.12 -16.80 15.38
N TRP A 315 -5.92 -16.50 14.86
CA TRP A 315 -4.66 -16.50 15.61
C TRP A 315 -4.07 -15.09 15.81
N ARG A 316 -4.55 -14.11 15.06
CA ARG A 316 -4.24 -12.68 15.19
C ARG A 316 -5.36 -11.83 14.61
N THR A 317 -5.31 -10.52 14.85
CA THR A 317 -6.21 -9.57 14.20
C THR A 317 -5.44 -8.49 13.43
N LEU A 318 -5.99 -8.03 12.30
CA LEU A 318 -5.26 -7.20 11.33
C LEU A 318 -5.99 -5.89 11.01
N PRO A 319 -5.29 -4.74 11.12
CA PRO A 319 -5.81 -3.44 10.75
C PRO A 319 -5.26 -2.94 9.41
N TYR A 320 -4.60 -3.76 8.58
CA TYR A 320 -3.86 -3.24 7.43
C TYR A 320 -4.72 -2.94 6.20
N LEU A 321 -4.13 -2.29 5.19
CA LEU A 321 -4.81 -1.86 3.97
C LEU A 321 -5.18 -3.05 3.07
N ASP A 322 -4.26 -4.00 2.89
CA ASP A 322 -4.48 -5.21 2.08
C ASP A 322 -5.40 -6.21 2.81
N VAL A 323 -4.84 -6.90 3.81
CA VAL A 323 -5.59 -7.80 4.70
C VAL A 323 -5.80 -7.07 6.02
N GLY A 324 -6.99 -6.48 6.18
CA GLY A 324 -7.34 -5.78 7.39
C GLY A 324 -8.46 -4.77 7.23
N SER A 325 -8.85 -4.20 8.36
CA SER A 325 -10.03 -3.35 8.45
C SER A 325 -9.85 -1.98 7.79
N ILE A 326 -8.62 -1.51 7.58
CA ILE A 326 -8.35 -0.24 6.90
C ILE A 326 -8.70 -0.30 5.42
N GLY A 327 -8.48 -1.45 4.77
CA GLY A 327 -8.97 -1.72 3.41
C GLY A 327 -10.49 -1.70 3.32
N ILE A 328 -11.17 -2.31 4.30
CA ILE A 328 -12.63 -2.32 4.40
C ILE A 328 -13.15 -0.89 4.58
N GLY A 329 -12.51 -0.10 5.46
CA GLY A 329 -12.90 1.29 5.70
C GLY A 329 -12.79 2.15 4.43
N LEU A 330 -11.77 1.95 3.61
CA LEU A 330 -11.63 2.63 2.33
C LEU A 330 -12.79 2.30 1.37
N ALA A 331 -13.19 1.04 1.28
CA ALA A 331 -14.34 0.63 0.47
C ALA A 331 -15.67 1.14 1.04
N LEU A 332 -15.84 1.15 2.37
CA LEU A 332 -16.99 1.74 3.05
C LEU A 332 -17.14 3.22 2.75
N ASP A 333 -16.06 4.01 2.78
CA ASP A 333 -16.12 5.43 2.45
C ASP A 333 -16.60 5.65 1.01
N ALA A 334 -16.09 4.87 0.04
CA ALA A 334 -16.53 4.96 -1.35
C ALA A 334 -18.01 4.59 -1.50
N TYR A 335 -18.44 3.52 -0.84
CA TYR A 335 -19.83 3.07 -0.85
C TYR A 335 -20.79 4.08 -0.21
N LEU A 336 -20.46 4.59 0.98
CA LEU A 336 -21.29 5.55 1.70
C LEU A 336 -21.30 6.93 1.03
N ALA A 337 -20.28 7.29 0.26
CA ALA A 337 -20.33 8.47 -0.59
C ALA A 337 -21.35 8.31 -1.73
N ALA A 338 -21.48 7.11 -2.31
CA ALA A 338 -22.47 6.81 -3.35
C ALA A 338 -23.88 6.53 -2.79
N ARG A 339 -23.98 6.05 -1.54
CA ARG A 339 -25.24 5.74 -0.85
C ARG A 339 -25.22 6.24 0.60
N PRO A 340 -25.34 7.57 0.83
CA PRO A 340 -25.25 8.15 2.17
C PRO A 340 -26.38 7.71 3.09
N ASP A 341 -27.56 7.44 2.54
CA ASP A 341 -28.78 7.06 3.26
C ASP A 341 -28.94 5.54 3.44
N ASP A 342 -27.85 4.77 3.34
CA ASP A 342 -27.92 3.32 3.53
C ASP A 342 -28.55 2.95 4.89
N PRO A 343 -29.54 2.04 4.91
CA PRO A 343 -30.27 1.70 6.12
C PRO A 343 -29.52 0.76 7.07
N ASP A 344 -28.41 0.14 6.65
CA ASP A 344 -27.66 -0.80 7.47
C ASP A 344 -26.75 -0.05 8.48
N PRO A 345 -27.07 -0.04 9.78
CA PRO A 345 -26.27 0.68 10.76
C PRO A 345 -24.85 0.11 10.88
N GLN A 346 -24.64 -1.16 10.50
CA GLN A 346 -23.33 -1.81 10.59
C GLN A 346 -22.25 -1.04 9.82
N PHE A 347 -22.60 -0.44 8.67
CA PHE A 347 -21.65 0.31 7.86
C PHE A 347 -21.22 1.61 8.53
N ARG A 348 -22.17 2.37 9.07
CA ARG A 348 -21.91 3.65 9.75
C ARG A 348 -21.18 3.43 11.08
N ASP A 349 -21.45 2.32 11.78
CA ASP A 349 -20.78 1.97 13.03
C ASP A 349 -19.34 1.44 12.79
N ALA A 350 -19.10 0.76 11.67
CA ALA A 350 -17.78 0.22 11.33
C ALA A 350 -16.76 1.32 11.04
N VAL A 351 -17.11 2.36 10.29
CA VAL A 351 -16.19 3.46 9.91
C VAL A 351 -15.43 4.07 11.12
N PRO A 352 -16.10 4.56 12.19
CA PRO A 352 -15.40 5.10 13.34
C PRO A 352 -14.56 4.06 14.08
N ALA A 353 -15.03 2.80 14.19
CA ALA A 353 -14.29 1.72 14.84
C ALA A 353 -13.01 1.34 14.07
N ILE A 354 -13.04 1.40 12.73
CA ILE A 354 -11.85 1.27 11.86
C ILE A 354 -10.92 2.48 12.06
N GLY A 355 -11.49 3.68 12.17
CA GLY A 355 -10.73 4.89 12.50
C GLY A 355 -9.96 4.79 13.82
N VAL A 356 -10.44 4.02 14.80
CA VAL A 356 -9.69 3.73 16.04
C VAL A 356 -8.48 2.82 15.74
N ALA A 357 -8.61 1.84 14.85
CA ALA A 357 -7.49 0.97 14.46
C ALA A 357 -6.33 1.73 13.81
N ALA A 358 -6.61 2.86 13.13
CA ALA A 358 -5.61 3.76 12.55
C ALA A 358 -4.82 4.60 13.58
N ARG A 359 -5.18 4.54 14.86
CA ARG A 359 -4.57 5.35 15.93
C ARG A 359 -3.45 4.63 16.67
N SER A 360 -3.17 3.37 16.34
CA SER A 360 -2.13 2.58 17.02
C SER A 360 -0.76 3.26 16.94
N PRO A 361 0.00 3.34 18.06
CA PRO A 361 1.37 3.83 18.03
C PRO A 361 2.30 2.88 17.27
N LEU A 362 2.03 1.57 17.32
CA LEU A 362 2.88 0.53 16.73
C LEU A 362 2.15 -0.23 15.62
N TYR A 363 2.82 -0.29 14.47
CA TYR A 363 2.57 -1.26 13.40
C TYR A 363 3.89 -1.98 13.11
N ALA A 364 3.83 -3.29 12.91
CA ALA A 364 5.04 -4.11 12.80
C ALA A 364 5.86 -3.79 11.55
N LEU A 365 5.18 -3.41 10.46
CA LEU A 365 5.75 -3.23 9.14
C LEU A 365 5.55 -1.79 8.63
N PRO A 366 6.41 -1.28 7.73
CA PRO A 366 6.29 0.08 7.20
C PRO A 366 5.42 0.17 5.94
N GLY A 367 5.27 -0.93 5.19
CA GLY A 367 4.75 -0.93 3.82
C GLY A 367 3.31 -0.44 3.65
N LEU A 368 2.92 -0.23 2.39
CA LEU A 368 1.61 0.27 2.01
C LEU A 368 0.49 -0.75 2.28
N PHE A 369 0.69 -2.00 1.87
CA PHE A 369 -0.32 -3.05 1.98
C PHE A 369 -0.46 -3.56 3.40
N SER A 370 0.66 -3.90 4.00
CA SER A 370 0.75 -4.42 5.36
C SER A 370 1.71 -3.55 6.15
N GLY A 371 1.26 -2.39 6.62
CA GLY A 371 2.11 -1.51 7.41
C GLY A 371 1.60 -0.10 7.59
N ARG A 372 2.46 0.73 8.20
CA ARG A 372 2.14 2.11 8.59
C ARG A 372 1.87 3.02 7.39
N ALA A 373 2.52 2.82 6.24
CA ALA A 373 2.25 3.63 5.06
C ALA A 373 0.78 3.49 4.59
N GLY A 374 0.18 2.30 4.68
CA GLY A 374 -1.25 2.12 4.41
C GLY A 374 -2.16 2.91 5.36
N ILE A 375 -1.76 3.02 6.63
CA ILE A 375 -2.47 3.80 7.65
C ILE A 375 -2.36 5.29 7.36
N VAL A 376 -1.17 5.76 6.99
CA VAL A 376 -0.94 7.16 6.60
C VAL A 376 -1.79 7.52 5.38
N LEU A 377 -1.81 6.66 4.35
CA LEU A 377 -2.65 6.86 3.17
C LEU A 377 -4.14 6.94 3.53
N TYR A 378 -4.62 6.01 4.37
CA TYR A 378 -6.01 5.97 4.82
C TYR A 378 -6.44 7.23 5.57
N LEU A 379 -5.58 7.71 6.49
CA LEU A 379 -5.83 8.91 7.29
C LEU A 379 -5.76 10.16 6.42
N ALA A 380 -4.76 10.28 5.54
CA ALA A 380 -4.63 11.41 4.63
C ALA A 380 -5.89 11.61 3.77
N GLY A 381 -6.51 10.51 3.30
CA GLY A 381 -7.77 10.58 2.55
C GLY A 381 -8.98 11.08 3.34
N ARG A 382 -8.92 11.12 4.68
CA ARG A 382 -10.03 11.49 5.58
C ARG A 382 -9.81 12.79 6.35
N THR A 383 -8.62 13.37 6.22
CA THR A 383 -8.23 14.56 6.95
C THR A 383 -8.22 15.75 6.00
N PRO A 384 -9.11 16.74 6.16
CA PRO A 384 -9.11 17.93 5.29
C PRO A 384 -7.81 18.74 5.40
N ASP A 385 -7.34 19.03 6.62
CA ASP A 385 -6.08 19.73 6.89
C ASP A 385 -4.96 18.74 7.25
N ARG A 386 -4.55 17.96 6.25
CA ARG A 386 -3.58 16.85 6.42
C ARG A 386 -2.28 17.28 7.10
N ARG A 387 -1.75 18.44 6.73
CA ARG A 387 -0.41 18.89 7.16
C ARG A 387 -0.35 19.34 8.62
N HIS A 388 -1.47 19.72 9.20
CA HIS A 388 -1.55 20.16 10.60
C HIS A 388 -2.22 19.13 11.51
N ASP A 389 -2.66 17.99 10.97
CA ASP A 389 -3.29 16.95 11.77
C ASP A 389 -2.28 16.22 12.67
N PRO A 390 -2.47 16.24 14.01
CA PRO A 390 -1.49 15.69 14.95
C PRO A 390 -1.40 14.17 14.88
N LEU A 391 -2.48 13.47 14.49
CA LEU A 391 -2.46 12.03 14.34
C LEU A 391 -1.65 11.65 13.09
N LEU A 392 -1.86 12.32 11.97
CA LEU A 392 -1.13 12.09 10.73
C LEU A 392 0.35 12.43 10.91
N ALA A 393 0.66 13.58 11.51
CA ALA A 393 2.04 13.96 11.86
C ALA A 393 2.73 12.88 12.71
N ARG A 394 2.03 12.32 13.71
CA ARG A 394 2.56 11.21 14.52
C ARG A 394 2.80 9.95 13.69
N GLN A 395 1.86 9.57 12.81
CA GLN A 395 2.03 8.39 11.97
C GLN A 395 3.18 8.56 10.96
N VAL A 396 3.35 9.75 10.39
CA VAL A 396 4.48 10.09 9.53
C VAL A 396 5.80 9.99 10.30
N ARG A 397 5.91 10.63 11.47
CA ARG A 397 7.11 10.54 12.31
C ARG A 397 7.49 9.10 12.64
N ASN A 398 6.49 8.28 12.97
CA ASN A 398 6.72 6.88 13.37
C ASN A 398 7.09 5.95 12.19
N LEU A 399 7.04 6.40 10.93
CA LEU A 399 7.73 5.69 9.84
C LEU A 399 9.24 5.69 10.06
N GLY A 400 9.77 6.70 10.76
CA GLY A 400 11.17 6.77 11.17
C GLY A 400 11.63 5.58 12.01
N TRP A 401 10.73 4.78 12.59
CA TRP A 401 11.07 3.55 13.32
C TRP A 401 11.65 2.49 12.37
N HIS A 402 11.27 2.51 11.10
CA HIS A 402 11.67 1.54 10.08
C HIS A 402 12.68 2.07 9.07
N ALA A 403 12.86 3.40 8.98
CA ALA A 403 13.72 4.05 7.99
C ALA A 403 15.21 3.65 8.10
N LEU A 404 15.86 3.33 6.99
CA LEU A 404 17.26 2.90 6.93
C LEU A 404 18.03 3.72 5.89
N PRO A 405 19.32 4.04 6.09
CA PRO A 405 20.13 4.70 5.08
C PRO A 405 20.49 3.72 3.95
N TYR A 406 20.33 4.15 2.70
CA TYR A 406 20.71 3.38 1.51
C TYR A 406 20.98 4.30 0.32
N GLY A 407 22.08 4.08 -0.41
CA GLY A 407 22.34 4.80 -1.66
C GLY A 407 22.41 6.32 -1.54
N GLY A 408 22.81 6.86 -0.37
CA GLY A 408 22.78 8.32 -0.11
C GLY A 408 21.40 8.91 0.16
N GLY A 409 20.39 8.05 0.35
CA GLY A 409 19.02 8.40 0.69
C GLY A 409 18.45 7.52 1.80
N THR A 410 17.11 7.50 1.88
CA THR A 410 16.36 6.75 2.88
C THR A 410 15.56 5.64 2.21
N ALA A 411 15.67 4.42 2.71
CA ALA A 411 14.96 3.25 2.22
C ALA A 411 14.21 2.52 3.34
N PHE A 412 13.24 1.70 2.94
CA PHE A 412 12.43 0.91 3.86
C PHE A 412 12.57 -0.59 3.61
N PRO A 413 12.55 -1.39 4.69
CA PRO A 413 12.52 -2.83 4.59
C PRO A 413 11.13 -3.33 4.19
N GLY A 414 11.09 -4.41 3.41
CA GLY A 414 9.85 -5.09 3.01
C GLY A 414 9.34 -6.08 4.05
N GLY A 415 8.62 -7.10 3.58
CA GLY A 415 8.05 -8.17 4.41
C GLY A 415 9.07 -8.81 5.37
N GLY A 416 8.65 -9.04 6.62
CA GLY A 416 9.49 -9.64 7.66
C GLY A 416 10.66 -8.77 8.16
N LEU A 417 10.82 -7.55 7.62
CA LEU A 417 11.91 -6.62 7.94
C LEU A 417 13.31 -7.16 7.60
N MET A 418 13.41 -8.12 6.68
CA MET A 418 14.63 -8.89 6.41
C MET A 418 15.52 -8.28 5.33
N ARG A 419 14.95 -7.56 4.37
CA ARG A 419 15.64 -6.92 3.24
C ARG A 419 14.98 -5.59 2.90
N LEU A 420 15.75 -4.68 2.32
CA LEU A 420 15.21 -3.47 1.71
C LEU A 420 14.31 -3.82 0.52
N SER A 421 13.22 -3.09 0.37
CA SER A 421 12.30 -3.18 -0.76
C SER A 421 12.05 -1.78 -1.32
N MET A 422 11.89 -1.69 -2.63
CA MET A 422 11.59 -0.46 -3.34
C MET A 422 10.22 -0.48 -4.00
N ASP A 423 9.51 -1.61 -3.92
CA ASP A 423 8.18 -1.75 -4.50
C ASP A 423 7.11 -0.94 -3.76
N LEU A 424 5.94 -0.82 -4.41
CA LEU A 424 4.82 -0.03 -3.92
C LEU A 424 4.12 -0.69 -2.73
N ALA A 425 3.99 -2.01 -2.72
CA ALA A 425 3.22 -2.74 -1.73
C ALA A 425 3.90 -2.78 -0.36
N THR A 426 5.21 -2.98 -0.35
CA THR A 426 5.99 -3.34 0.85
C THR A 426 7.11 -2.36 1.14
N GLY A 427 7.60 -1.65 0.12
CA GLY A 427 8.86 -0.94 0.16
C GLY A 427 8.77 0.58 0.10
N THR A 428 9.89 1.17 -0.31
CA THR A 428 10.12 2.61 -0.31
C THR A 428 9.17 3.39 -1.21
N ALA A 429 8.76 2.84 -2.37
CA ALA A 429 7.77 3.51 -3.22
C ALA A 429 6.39 3.61 -2.54
N GLY A 430 6.00 2.60 -1.77
CA GLY A 430 4.77 2.63 -0.97
C GLY A 430 4.79 3.71 0.11
N VAL A 431 5.94 3.85 0.77
CA VAL A 431 6.15 4.91 1.75
C VAL A 431 6.17 6.29 1.10
N LEU A 432 6.84 6.43 -0.06
CA LEU A 432 6.86 7.65 -0.85
C LEU A 432 5.43 8.09 -1.21
N LEU A 433 4.60 7.17 -1.72
CA LEU A 433 3.21 7.44 -2.07
C LEU A 433 2.40 7.91 -0.84
N ALA A 434 2.53 7.22 0.29
CA ALA A 434 1.80 7.56 1.51
C ALA A 434 2.23 8.93 2.09
N LEU A 435 3.52 9.24 2.07
CA LEU A 435 4.03 10.54 2.47
C LEU A 435 3.58 11.65 1.52
N GLY A 436 3.54 11.37 0.20
CA GLY A 436 2.95 12.28 -0.77
C GLY A 436 1.49 12.57 -0.47
N ALA A 437 0.69 11.55 -0.13
CA ALA A 437 -0.71 11.74 0.24
C ALA A 437 -0.87 12.63 1.48
N ALA A 438 0.01 12.48 2.47
CA ALA A 438 -0.04 13.25 3.70
C ALA A 438 0.53 14.68 3.57
N LEU A 439 1.60 14.85 2.81
CA LEU A 439 2.44 16.04 2.87
C LEU A 439 2.52 16.83 1.56
N HIS A 440 2.13 16.29 0.40
CA HIS A 440 2.17 17.04 -0.86
C HIS A 440 1.00 18.03 -0.97
N ASP A 441 1.27 19.22 -1.52
CA ASP A 441 0.24 20.23 -1.84
C ASP A 441 -0.79 19.68 -2.83
N GLU A 442 -0.33 18.97 -3.85
CA GLU A 442 -1.17 18.32 -4.84
C GLU A 442 -1.73 16.99 -4.29
N PRO A 443 -2.99 16.64 -4.59
CA PRO A 443 -3.58 15.39 -4.12
C PRO A 443 -2.89 14.15 -4.71
N VAL A 444 -2.17 13.42 -3.88
CA VAL A 444 -1.61 12.09 -4.22
C VAL A 444 -2.60 10.99 -3.81
N ARG A 445 -2.84 10.02 -4.71
CA ARG A 445 -3.81 8.94 -4.48
C ARG A 445 -3.19 7.58 -4.82
N ALA A 446 -3.72 6.53 -4.24
CA ALA A 446 -3.39 5.17 -4.67
C ALA A 446 -4.10 4.80 -5.97
N PRO A 447 -3.47 3.97 -6.84
CA PRO A 447 -4.04 3.53 -8.10
C PRO A 447 -5.46 2.97 -7.96
N LEU A 448 -6.44 3.66 -8.55
CA LEU A 448 -7.84 3.19 -8.65
C LEU A 448 -8.56 2.85 -7.33
N LEU A 449 -8.05 3.33 -6.18
CA LEU A 449 -8.66 3.07 -4.86
C LEU A 449 -9.56 4.21 -4.34
N VAL A 450 -9.67 5.33 -5.05
CA VAL A 450 -10.49 6.48 -4.64
C VAL A 450 -11.44 6.83 -5.79
N PRO A 451 -12.72 7.14 -5.52
CA PRO A 451 -13.62 7.60 -6.56
C PRO A 451 -13.06 8.86 -7.26
N PRO A 452 -13.33 9.06 -8.56
CA PRO A 452 -13.05 10.33 -9.20
C PRO A 452 -13.89 11.37 -8.46
N THR A 453 -13.26 12.45 -7.99
CA THR A 453 -14.06 13.59 -7.54
C THR A 453 -14.95 14.01 -8.72
N PRO A 454 -16.27 14.20 -8.53
CA PRO A 454 -17.10 14.69 -9.62
C PRO A 454 -16.54 16.03 -10.11
N VAL A 455 -16.37 16.15 -11.43
CA VAL A 455 -16.07 17.44 -12.07
C VAL A 455 -17.20 18.40 -11.66
N PRO A 456 -16.90 19.60 -11.14
CA PRO A 456 -17.96 20.57 -10.88
C PRO A 456 -18.65 20.88 -12.21
N THR A 457 -19.93 20.53 -12.35
CA THR A 457 -20.77 20.97 -13.47
C THR A 457 -21.08 22.46 -13.28
N GLY A 458 -20.06 23.29 -13.52
CA GLY A 458 -20.20 24.73 -13.62
C GLY A 458 -20.66 25.11 -15.02
N ALA A 459 -21.96 24.96 -15.29
CA ALA A 459 -22.62 25.73 -16.34
C ALA A 459 -23.63 26.64 -15.64
N GLY A 460 -23.15 27.84 -15.26
CA GLY A 460 -24.03 28.95 -14.97
C GLY A 460 -24.90 29.19 -16.20
N THR A 461 -26.19 28.94 -16.07
CA THR A 461 -27.19 29.48 -16.97
C THR A 461 -27.08 30.99 -16.90
N ALA A 462 -26.56 31.58 -17.97
CA ALA A 462 -26.77 32.99 -18.25
C ALA A 462 -28.29 33.20 -18.36
N GLU A 463 -28.89 33.82 -17.33
CA GLU A 463 -30.21 34.39 -17.43
C GLU A 463 -30.14 35.55 -18.44
N THR A 464 -30.56 35.24 -19.66
CA THR A 464 -31.24 36.19 -20.54
C THR A 464 -32.59 36.50 -19.90
N GLU A 465 -32.87 37.76 -19.54
CA GLU A 465 -34.00 38.52 -20.07
C GLU A 465 -34.12 39.94 -19.48
N ARG A 466 -34.22 40.89 -20.44
CA ARG A 466 -34.88 42.22 -20.43
C ARG A 466 -34.21 43.43 -19.80
#